data_AF-A0A7S2M049-F1
#
_entry.id   AF-A0A7S2M049-F1
#
_cell.length_a   1.000
_cell.length_b   1.000
_cell.length_c   1.000
_cell.angle_alpha   90.00
_cell.angle_beta   90.00
_cell.angle_gamma   90.00
#
_symmetry.space_group_name_H-M   'P 1'
#
loop_
_entity.id
_entity.type
_entity.pdbx_description
1 polymer ?
#
loop_
_entity_poly.entity_id
_entity_poly.type
_entity_poly.pdbx_seq_one_letter_code
_entity_poly.pdbx_strand_id
1 'polypeptide(L)'
;AIAESVKPRYGGAAADIGRLESLIVEGVNAIGGQATKGTTFRFDCSEGGVTVSVNGAEQGMAAFKGLGSAFVDVFMDDNSVSPTLKDSCVKTWSSSGNKSVAASLVELASFSNQGDSKGGATQHKPDNAAMRKKIESQLNPIQEYATSVKFNPKLEDGLYLVGAGVRKKSVVKVYAVALYSSASVLNSVSSPAALHTAARSFDASTPLTSFVLEMTYSASAEKIGGAIADSVKPRYRGSASDISVLESLIIEGVNKKGGQATKGTTFRFDCSEEGVTVTVDGSVQGAANFTGLGSAFVDVFLDENAVSPTLVSSCMDSWSNPQAQTTAASLLEMDELDDDESTDEQMSDEEVNEGPSLEEVESQLQPIQEYATGIKFAPTLDNGLYLVGAGVRKKSVIKVYAVAMYSTPNVLASAASSTTLRDAARIFNSTSSMTTFVLEMVYSAGAEKIAGAIAESVKPRYGGAAADIGRLESLIVEGVNAIGGQATKGTTFRFDCSVEGVAVSVNGAEQGMAAFNSLGSAFVDVFMDGNTVSPTLVDSCVSTWSSDDAKLMATTLVGLNEKIRHSGNDEKIIDTSEDEVVIDSNTAANATATEVDEPNEATTIPSKEYDHGDEKHEMPRLKTLRPKQKH
;
A
#
# COMPACT_ATOMS: atom_id res chain seq x y z
N ALA A 1 24.01 -51.20 -9.31
CA ALA A 1 23.02 -51.46 -8.25
C ALA A 1 21.68 -50.81 -8.56
N ILE A 2 21.60 -49.48 -8.61
CA ILE A 2 20.36 -48.75 -8.95
C ILE A 2 19.77 -49.23 -10.29
N ALA A 3 20.56 -49.23 -11.37
CA ALA A 3 20.11 -49.69 -12.69
C ALA A 3 19.63 -51.16 -12.71
N GLU A 4 20.30 -52.05 -11.97
CA GLU A 4 19.89 -53.45 -11.84
C GLU A 4 18.56 -53.61 -11.07
N SER A 5 18.24 -52.70 -10.15
CA SER A 5 16.93 -52.69 -9.49
C SER A 5 15.79 -52.24 -10.42
N VAL A 6 16.08 -51.39 -11.42
CA VAL A 6 15.12 -50.93 -12.43
C VAL A 6 14.85 -52.00 -13.48
N LYS A 7 15.88 -52.77 -13.87
CA LYS A 7 15.84 -53.80 -14.91
C LYS A 7 14.65 -54.77 -14.86
N PRO A 8 14.27 -55.38 -13.71
CA PRO A 8 13.12 -56.30 -13.68
C PRO A 8 11.76 -55.59 -13.84
N ARG A 9 11.71 -54.26 -13.70
CA ARG A 9 10.49 -53.43 -13.78
C ARG A 9 10.34 -52.73 -15.12
N TYR A 10 11.43 -52.64 -15.88
CA TYR A 10 11.44 -51.98 -17.17
C TYR A 10 11.23 -52.97 -18.32
N GLY A 11 10.13 -52.81 -19.06
CA GLY A 11 9.79 -53.66 -20.21
C GLY A 11 10.48 -53.31 -21.53
N GLY A 12 11.34 -52.28 -21.54
CA GLY A 12 12.07 -51.84 -22.74
C GLY A 12 13.38 -52.60 -22.97
N ALA A 13 14.26 -52.05 -23.82
CA ALA A 13 15.49 -52.73 -24.20
C ALA A 13 16.53 -52.65 -23.07
N ALA A 14 17.36 -53.70 -22.95
CA ALA A 14 18.46 -53.71 -21.97
C ALA A 14 19.47 -52.56 -22.19
N ALA A 15 19.59 -52.06 -23.42
CA ALA A 15 20.45 -50.92 -23.75
C ALA A 15 19.99 -49.61 -23.06
N ASP A 16 18.69 -49.45 -22.83
CA ASP A 16 18.10 -48.25 -22.22
C ASP A 16 18.52 -48.14 -20.73
N ILE A 17 18.53 -49.29 -20.04
CA ILE A 17 19.08 -49.41 -18.68
C ILE A 17 20.59 -49.13 -18.67
N GLY A 18 21.31 -49.56 -19.71
CA GLY A 18 22.72 -49.24 -19.89
C GLY A 18 22.99 -47.74 -19.97
N ARG A 19 22.11 -46.95 -20.61
CA ARG A 19 22.24 -45.48 -20.65
C ARG A 19 22.03 -44.86 -19.28
N LEU A 20 21.03 -45.29 -18.51
CA LEU A 20 20.82 -44.83 -17.14
C LEU A 20 22.03 -45.15 -16.25
N GLU A 21 22.59 -46.36 -16.38
CA GLU A 21 23.80 -46.75 -15.67
C GLU A 21 24.99 -45.85 -16.03
N SER A 22 25.22 -45.59 -17.31
CA SER A 22 26.29 -44.69 -17.76
C SER A 22 26.18 -43.29 -17.16
N LEU A 23 24.97 -42.69 -17.11
CA LEU A 23 24.77 -41.36 -16.53
C LEU A 23 25.11 -41.31 -15.03
N ILE A 24 24.76 -42.36 -14.29
CA ILE A 24 25.11 -42.47 -12.86
C ILE A 24 26.63 -42.59 -12.70
N VAL A 25 27.28 -43.41 -13.53
CA VAL A 25 28.74 -43.59 -13.50
C VAL A 25 29.47 -42.30 -13.88
N GLU A 26 28.99 -41.59 -14.90
CA GLU A 26 29.51 -40.28 -15.32
C GLU A 26 29.45 -39.28 -14.16
N GLY A 27 28.32 -39.18 -13.47
CA GLY A 27 28.18 -38.29 -12.31
C GLY A 27 29.05 -38.67 -11.12
N VAL A 28 29.24 -39.96 -10.84
CA VAL A 28 30.15 -40.41 -9.79
C VAL A 28 31.61 -40.13 -10.17
N ASN A 29 31.98 -40.32 -11.44
CA ASN A 29 33.31 -39.98 -11.94
C ASN A 29 33.58 -38.47 -11.85
N ALA A 30 32.57 -37.63 -12.11
CA ALA A 30 32.66 -36.18 -11.98
C ALA A 30 32.98 -35.71 -10.56
N ILE A 31 32.64 -36.49 -9.53
CA ILE A 31 32.93 -36.18 -8.12
C ILE A 31 34.14 -36.97 -7.54
N GLY A 32 34.99 -37.53 -8.39
CA GLY A 32 36.21 -38.23 -7.97
C GLY A 32 36.13 -39.76 -8.01
N GLY A 33 35.17 -40.33 -8.74
CA GLY A 33 35.10 -41.77 -9.02
C GLY A 33 34.54 -42.62 -7.88
N GLN A 34 34.14 -42.01 -6.76
CA GLN A 34 33.53 -42.73 -5.65
C GLN A 34 32.46 -41.86 -4.98
N ALA A 35 31.26 -42.43 -4.79
CA ALA A 35 30.24 -41.82 -3.95
C ALA A 35 30.59 -42.03 -2.47
N THR A 36 30.66 -40.94 -1.70
CA THR A 36 30.99 -40.94 -0.27
C THR A 36 29.76 -40.59 0.57
N LYS A 37 29.86 -40.69 1.89
CA LYS A 37 28.80 -40.19 2.78
C LYS A 37 28.54 -38.71 2.50
N GLY A 38 27.30 -38.36 2.22
CA GLY A 38 26.89 -37.00 1.84
C GLY A 38 26.81 -36.75 0.34
N THR A 39 27.20 -37.72 -0.52
CA THR A 39 26.90 -37.66 -1.95
C THR A 39 25.39 -37.75 -2.16
N THR A 40 24.82 -36.79 -2.89
CA THR A 40 23.39 -36.74 -3.22
C THR A 40 23.19 -37.16 -4.66
N PHE A 41 22.30 -38.13 -4.88
CA PHE A 41 21.79 -38.47 -6.20
C PHE A 41 20.35 -37.96 -6.31
N ARG A 42 20.06 -37.26 -7.39
CA ARG A 42 18.71 -36.82 -7.75
C ARG A 42 18.31 -37.48 -9.07
N PHE A 43 17.08 -37.99 -9.09
CA PHE A 43 16.49 -38.64 -10.25
C PHE A 43 15.13 -38.00 -10.52
N ASP A 44 15.04 -37.17 -11.55
CA ASP A 44 13.78 -36.56 -11.96
C ASP A 44 13.09 -37.49 -12.97
N CYS A 45 12.00 -38.12 -12.53
CA CYS A 45 11.29 -39.15 -13.30
C CYS A 45 10.09 -38.55 -14.02
N SER A 46 9.95 -38.81 -15.32
CA SER A 46 8.81 -38.39 -16.14
C SER A 46 8.37 -39.50 -17.10
N GLU A 47 7.29 -39.29 -17.87
CA GLU A 47 6.92 -40.23 -18.94
C GLU A 47 8.06 -40.36 -19.98
N GLY A 48 8.79 -39.26 -20.22
CA GLY A 48 9.87 -39.18 -21.18
C GLY A 48 11.16 -39.89 -20.75
N GLY A 49 11.34 -40.21 -19.45
CA GLY A 49 12.54 -40.90 -18.97
C GLY A 49 12.97 -40.51 -17.56
N VAL A 50 14.28 -40.58 -17.30
CA VAL A 50 14.89 -40.22 -16.00
C VAL A 50 16.07 -39.28 -16.22
N THR A 51 16.01 -38.07 -15.67
CA THR A 51 17.15 -37.15 -15.58
C THR A 51 17.95 -37.45 -14.33
N VAL A 52 19.28 -37.51 -14.46
CA VAL A 52 20.20 -37.87 -13.37
C VAL A 52 21.06 -36.68 -13.01
N SER A 53 21.10 -36.34 -11.72
CA SER A 53 21.99 -35.32 -11.17
C SER A 53 22.76 -35.85 -9.96
N VAL A 54 24.04 -35.49 -9.85
CA VAL A 54 24.92 -35.88 -8.74
C VAL A 54 25.48 -34.62 -8.09
N ASN A 55 25.26 -34.45 -6.78
CA ASN A 55 25.59 -33.24 -6.02
C ASN A 55 25.06 -31.95 -6.67
N GLY A 56 23.85 -32.02 -7.24
CA GLY A 56 23.20 -30.89 -7.91
C GLY A 56 23.64 -30.64 -9.35
N ALA A 57 24.71 -31.29 -9.83
CA ALA A 57 25.13 -31.20 -11.23
C ALA A 57 24.38 -32.22 -12.10
N GLU A 58 23.67 -31.74 -13.11
CA GLU A 58 22.98 -32.59 -14.09
C GLU A 58 23.98 -33.34 -14.97
N GLN A 59 23.77 -34.66 -15.10
CA GLN A 59 24.57 -35.55 -15.94
C GLN A 59 23.89 -35.84 -17.29
N GLY A 60 22.58 -35.59 -17.35
CA GLY A 60 21.74 -35.74 -18.53
C GLY A 60 20.55 -36.66 -18.28
N MET A 61 19.88 -37.03 -19.36
CA MET A 61 18.61 -37.77 -19.33
C MET A 61 18.71 -39.11 -20.06
N ALA A 62 18.21 -40.17 -19.42
CA ALA A 62 17.88 -41.43 -20.07
C ALA A 62 16.45 -41.34 -20.60
N ALA A 63 16.30 -40.77 -21.79
CA ALA A 63 15.01 -40.40 -22.38
C ALA A 63 14.28 -41.57 -23.04
N PHE A 64 13.82 -42.54 -22.23
CA PHE A 64 13.11 -43.71 -22.71
C PHE A 64 11.73 -43.83 -22.08
N LYS A 65 10.71 -44.03 -22.93
CA LYS A 65 9.32 -44.15 -22.49
C LYS A 65 9.18 -45.30 -21.49
N GLY A 66 8.48 -45.02 -20.38
CA GLY A 66 8.22 -45.99 -19.31
C GLY A 66 9.38 -46.21 -18.34
N LEU A 67 10.58 -45.65 -18.61
CA LEU A 67 11.73 -45.80 -17.71
C LEU A 67 11.52 -45.04 -16.40
N GLY A 68 10.90 -43.85 -16.45
CA GLY A 68 10.55 -43.09 -15.26
C GLY A 68 9.60 -43.85 -14.33
N SER A 69 8.55 -44.47 -14.88
CA SER A 69 7.63 -45.32 -14.10
C SER A 69 8.34 -46.52 -13.49
N ALA A 70 9.13 -47.26 -14.29
CA ALA A 70 9.89 -48.41 -13.80
C ALA A 70 10.89 -48.03 -12.70
N PHE A 71 11.45 -46.81 -12.75
CA PHE A 71 12.31 -46.27 -11.70
C PHE A 71 11.54 -45.96 -10.41
N VAL A 72 10.36 -45.34 -10.50
CA VAL A 72 9.49 -45.10 -9.35
C VAL A 72 9.09 -46.43 -8.67
N ASP A 73 8.78 -47.45 -9.48
CA ASP A 73 8.39 -48.77 -8.99
C ASP A 73 9.49 -49.44 -8.16
N VAL A 74 10.78 -49.13 -8.38
CA VAL A 74 11.89 -49.60 -7.54
C VAL A 74 11.67 -49.28 -6.06
N PHE A 75 11.01 -48.15 -5.77
CA PHE A 75 10.78 -47.67 -4.41
C PHE A 75 9.34 -47.85 -3.95
N MET A 76 8.37 -47.93 -4.85
CA MET A 76 6.95 -47.88 -4.50
C MET A 76 6.20 -49.22 -4.65
N ASP A 77 6.77 -50.23 -5.31
CA ASP A 77 6.09 -51.52 -5.49
C ASP A 77 6.18 -52.45 -4.26
N ASP A 78 5.58 -53.64 -4.37
CA ASP A 78 5.61 -54.65 -3.30
C ASP A 78 6.99 -55.26 -3.06
N ASN A 79 7.87 -55.20 -4.06
CA ASN A 79 9.25 -55.67 -4.01
C ASN A 79 10.24 -54.50 -3.85
N SER A 80 9.78 -53.40 -3.25
CA SER A 80 10.54 -52.16 -3.11
C SER A 80 11.88 -52.40 -2.44
N VAL A 81 12.93 -51.75 -2.95
CA VAL A 81 14.28 -51.79 -2.34
C VAL A 81 14.33 -51.02 -1.03
N SER A 82 13.30 -50.22 -0.71
CA SER A 82 13.17 -49.48 0.54
C SER A 82 11.72 -49.52 1.05
N PRO A 83 11.30 -50.62 1.70
CA PRO A 83 9.95 -50.75 2.25
C PRO A 83 9.60 -49.64 3.24
N THR A 84 10.58 -49.17 4.02
CA THR A 84 10.41 -48.07 4.99
C THR A 84 10.07 -46.74 4.32
N LEU A 85 10.66 -46.45 3.14
CA LEU A 85 10.31 -45.27 2.36
C LEU A 85 8.89 -45.38 1.82
N LYS A 86 8.53 -46.54 1.23
CA LYS A 86 7.17 -46.80 0.73
C LYS A 86 6.14 -46.59 1.84
N ASP A 87 6.34 -47.24 2.99
CA ASP A 87 5.42 -47.16 4.12
C ASP A 87 5.31 -45.72 4.64
N SER A 88 6.42 -44.99 4.68
CA SER A 88 6.43 -43.58 5.06
C SER A 88 5.63 -42.71 4.08
N CYS A 89 5.82 -42.90 2.77
CA CYS A 89 5.06 -42.19 1.73
C CYS A 89 3.57 -42.52 1.82
N VAL A 90 3.21 -43.81 1.90
CA VAL A 90 1.81 -44.23 2.06
C VAL A 90 1.21 -43.63 3.33
N LYS A 91 1.88 -43.73 4.47
CA LYS A 91 1.38 -43.18 5.74
C LYS A 91 1.20 -41.67 5.69
N THR A 92 2.13 -40.96 5.06
CA THR A 92 2.08 -39.50 4.92
C THR A 92 0.87 -39.09 4.06
N TRP A 93 0.73 -39.68 2.89
CA TRP A 93 -0.29 -39.26 1.91
C TRP A 93 -1.67 -39.91 2.10
N SER A 94 -1.77 -40.97 2.92
CA SER A 94 -3.06 -41.63 3.21
C SER A 94 -3.90 -40.92 4.28
N SER A 95 -3.34 -39.92 4.98
CA SER A 95 -4.10 -39.13 5.96
C SER A 95 -5.17 -38.27 5.27
N SER A 96 -6.32 -38.06 5.93
CA SER A 96 -7.44 -37.30 5.36
C SER A 96 -7.06 -35.87 4.99
N GLY A 97 -6.17 -35.22 5.76
CA GLY A 97 -5.64 -33.88 5.44
C GLY A 97 -4.78 -33.88 4.17
N ASN A 98 -3.85 -34.83 4.03
CA ASN A 98 -2.96 -34.86 2.87
C ASN A 98 -3.65 -35.36 1.60
N LYS A 99 -4.74 -36.13 1.74
CA LYS A 99 -5.61 -36.48 0.60
C LYS A 99 -6.29 -35.26 -0.03
N SER A 100 -6.74 -34.28 0.77
CA SER A 100 -7.34 -33.07 0.19
C SER A 100 -6.28 -32.21 -0.50
N VAL A 101 -5.08 -32.10 0.09
CA VAL A 101 -3.94 -31.41 -0.52
C VAL A 101 -3.56 -32.07 -1.85
N ALA A 102 -3.41 -33.40 -1.88
CA ALA A 102 -3.11 -34.13 -3.10
C ALA A 102 -4.21 -33.94 -4.17
N ALA A 103 -5.50 -33.95 -3.79
CA ALA A 103 -6.60 -33.69 -4.71
C ALA A 103 -6.52 -32.28 -5.32
N SER A 104 -6.26 -31.25 -4.50
CA SER A 104 -6.08 -29.88 -4.98
C SER A 104 -4.86 -29.73 -5.90
N LEU A 105 -3.76 -30.42 -5.62
CA LEU A 105 -2.57 -30.40 -6.47
C LEU A 105 -2.78 -31.12 -7.81
N VAL A 106 -3.53 -32.22 -7.82
CA VAL A 106 -3.93 -32.91 -9.06
C VAL A 106 -4.85 -32.02 -9.90
N GLU A 107 -5.76 -31.29 -9.25
CA GLU A 107 -6.63 -30.32 -9.92
C GLU A 107 -5.79 -29.20 -10.58
N LEU A 108 -4.85 -28.60 -9.83
CA LEU A 108 -3.88 -27.63 -10.33
C LEU A 108 -3.06 -28.14 -11.52
N ALA A 109 -2.46 -29.33 -11.41
CA ALA A 109 -1.63 -29.90 -12.48
C ALA A 109 -2.43 -30.29 -13.74
N SER A 110 -3.74 -30.48 -13.61
CA SER A 110 -4.63 -30.77 -14.74
C SER A 110 -4.91 -29.52 -15.59
N PHE A 111 -4.81 -28.33 -15.01
CA PHE A 111 -4.98 -27.07 -15.74
C PHE A 111 -3.77 -26.73 -16.63
N SER A 112 -2.55 -27.10 -16.20
CA SER A 112 -1.31 -26.80 -16.94
C SER A 112 -1.08 -27.66 -18.20
N ASN A 113 -1.79 -28.78 -18.37
CA ASN A 113 -1.57 -29.72 -19.49
C ASN A 113 -2.59 -29.60 -20.63
N GLN A 114 -3.47 -28.60 -20.62
CA GLN A 114 -4.48 -28.41 -21.65
C GLN A 114 -4.01 -27.44 -22.76
N GLY A 115 -2.85 -27.75 -23.35
CA GLY A 115 -2.35 -27.08 -24.56
C GLY A 115 -2.80 -27.80 -25.83
N ASP A 116 -3.31 -27.02 -26.80
CA ASP A 116 -3.51 -27.37 -28.22
C ASP A 116 -4.51 -28.48 -28.59
N SER A 117 -5.75 -28.36 -28.12
CA SER A 117 -6.89 -28.97 -28.82
C SER A 117 -7.76 -27.88 -29.44
N LYS A 118 -7.56 -27.62 -30.74
CA LYS A 118 -8.42 -26.78 -31.57
C LYS A 118 -9.86 -27.30 -31.56
N GLY A 119 -10.68 -26.77 -30.66
CA GLY A 119 -12.12 -27.01 -30.63
C GLY A 119 -12.78 -25.87 -29.88
N GLY A 120 -13.48 -25.00 -30.62
CA GLY A 120 -14.12 -23.78 -30.11
C GLY A 120 -15.20 -24.04 -29.07
N ALA A 121 -14.78 -24.16 -27.81
CA ALA A 121 -15.60 -23.92 -26.64
C ALA A 121 -14.90 -22.81 -25.86
N THR A 122 -15.61 -21.72 -25.62
CA THR A 122 -15.20 -20.59 -24.79
C THR A 122 -14.85 -21.08 -23.39
N GLN A 123 -13.58 -21.43 -23.17
CA GLN A 123 -13.05 -21.69 -21.83
C GLN A 123 -12.85 -20.34 -21.14
N HIS A 124 -13.65 -20.10 -20.10
CA HIS A 124 -13.46 -18.99 -19.17
C HIS A 124 -12.02 -19.02 -18.63
N LYS A 125 -11.25 -17.97 -18.92
CA LYS A 125 -9.97 -17.69 -18.24
C LYS A 125 -10.26 -17.72 -16.73
N PRO A 126 -9.55 -18.53 -15.93
CA PRO A 126 -9.76 -18.56 -14.49
C PRO A 126 -9.50 -17.17 -13.90
N ASP A 127 -10.37 -16.75 -13.00
CA ASP A 127 -10.24 -15.49 -12.26
C ASP A 127 -9.03 -15.58 -11.32
N ASN A 128 -7.92 -14.97 -11.72
CA ASN A 128 -6.67 -14.97 -10.96
C ASN A 128 -6.89 -14.38 -9.55
N ALA A 129 -7.71 -13.34 -9.41
CA ALA A 129 -7.99 -12.74 -8.10
C ALA A 129 -8.69 -13.76 -7.16
N ALA A 130 -9.64 -14.54 -7.68
CA ALA A 130 -10.30 -15.59 -6.91
C ALA A 130 -9.32 -16.70 -6.48
N MET A 131 -8.39 -17.08 -7.35
CA MET A 131 -7.38 -18.09 -7.05
C MET A 131 -6.37 -17.59 -6.00
N ARG A 132 -5.87 -16.36 -6.14
CA ARG A 132 -5.00 -15.71 -5.15
C ARG A 132 -5.70 -15.66 -3.79
N LYS A 133 -6.95 -15.20 -3.74
CA LYS A 133 -7.76 -15.16 -2.50
C LYS A 133 -7.94 -16.54 -1.88
N LYS A 134 -8.13 -17.59 -2.69
CA LYS A 134 -8.21 -18.98 -2.23
C LYS A 134 -6.90 -19.42 -1.58
N ILE A 135 -5.75 -19.14 -2.20
CA ILE A 135 -4.43 -19.47 -1.64
C ILE A 135 -4.17 -18.69 -0.35
N GLU A 136 -4.42 -17.38 -0.36
CA GLU A 136 -4.22 -16.50 0.80
C GLU A 136 -5.09 -16.89 1.99
N SER A 137 -6.30 -17.42 1.76
CA SER A 137 -7.16 -17.93 2.82
C SER A 137 -6.60 -19.15 3.56
N GLN A 138 -5.60 -19.83 2.99
CA GLN A 138 -4.91 -20.96 3.62
C GLN A 138 -3.74 -20.51 4.52
N LEU A 139 -3.32 -19.25 4.40
CA LEU A 139 -2.24 -18.71 5.21
C LEU A 139 -2.71 -18.47 6.64
N ASN A 140 -1.90 -18.88 7.60
CA ASN A 140 -2.24 -18.79 9.02
C ASN A 140 -1.40 -17.70 9.70
N PRO A 141 -2.01 -16.89 10.59
CA PRO A 141 -1.24 -16.01 11.46
C PRO A 141 -0.22 -16.81 12.30
N ILE A 142 0.96 -16.23 12.55
CA ILE A 142 1.95 -16.84 13.46
C ILE A 142 1.88 -16.13 14.81
N GLN A 143 1.74 -16.92 15.89
CA GLN A 143 1.85 -16.41 17.26
C GLN A 143 3.26 -16.68 17.78
N GLU A 144 4.01 -15.62 18.09
CA GLU A 144 5.33 -15.75 18.69
C GLU A 144 5.21 -16.32 20.10
N TYR A 145 5.81 -17.49 20.31
CA TYR A 145 5.61 -18.30 21.51
C TYR A 145 5.99 -17.57 22.81
N ALA A 146 7.10 -16.84 22.83
CA ALA A 146 7.62 -16.26 24.07
C ALA A 146 6.79 -15.07 24.57
N THR A 147 6.16 -14.32 23.67
CA THR A 147 5.49 -13.04 23.95
C THR A 147 3.98 -13.12 23.77
N SER A 148 3.51 -14.16 23.08
CA SER A 148 2.11 -14.38 22.69
C SER A 148 1.57 -13.34 21.69
N VAL A 149 2.43 -12.49 21.13
CA VAL A 149 2.08 -11.56 20.05
C VAL A 149 1.72 -12.36 18.80
N LYS A 150 0.64 -11.97 18.11
CA LYS A 150 0.13 -12.64 16.92
C LYS A 150 0.28 -11.72 15.72
N PHE A 151 0.95 -12.21 14.68
CA PHE A 151 1.19 -11.51 13.44
C PHE A 151 0.28 -12.05 12.33
N ASN A 152 -0.36 -11.16 11.58
CA ASN A 152 -1.24 -11.52 10.47
C ASN A 152 -0.44 -12.16 9.33
N PRO A 153 -1.02 -13.10 8.57
CA PRO A 153 -0.32 -13.83 7.52
C PRO A 153 0.10 -12.97 6.32
N LYS A 154 -0.49 -11.78 6.16
CA LYS A 154 -0.25 -10.85 5.06
C LYS A 154 -0.38 -9.41 5.58
N LEU A 155 0.39 -8.48 5.00
CA LEU A 155 0.21 -7.05 5.17
C LEU A 155 -0.71 -6.48 4.07
N GLU A 156 -1.18 -5.26 4.26
CA GLU A 156 -2.07 -4.58 3.30
C GLU A 156 -1.39 -4.28 1.96
N ASP A 157 -0.06 -4.20 1.95
CA ASP A 157 0.77 -3.93 0.77
C ASP A 157 1.27 -5.20 0.07
N GLY A 158 0.57 -6.33 0.24
CA GLY A 158 0.87 -7.55 -0.52
C GLY A 158 1.93 -8.47 0.09
N LEU A 159 2.69 -8.02 1.09
CA LEU A 159 3.77 -8.82 1.66
C LEU A 159 3.25 -9.95 2.57
N TYR A 160 3.85 -11.14 2.43
CA TYR A 160 3.47 -12.35 3.15
C TYR A 160 4.36 -12.61 4.36
N LEU A 161 3.77 -13.13 5.44
CA LEU A 161 4.46 -13.45 6.68
C LEU A 161 5.43 -14.63 6.48
N VAL A 162 6.73 -14.33 6.52
CA VAL A 162 7.79 -15.33 6.39
C VAL A 162 8.01 -16.05 7.71
N GLY A 163 8.02 -15.33 8.84
CA GLY A 163 8.23 -15.93 10.15
C GLY A 163 8.13 -14.91 11.28
N ALA A 164 8.11 -15.40 12.53
CA ALA A 164 8.06 -14.56 13.72
C ALA A 164 9.06 -15.01 14.79
N GLY A 165 9.60 -14.07 15.56
CA GLY A 165 10.55 -14.34 16.63
C GLY A 165 10.59 -13.26 17.70
N VAL A 166 11.49 -13.40 18.67
CA VAL A 166 11.61 -12.47 19.80
C VAL A 166 13.04 -12.00 19.98
N ARG A 167 13.23 -10.69 20.14
CA ARG A 167 14.51 -10.16 20.59
C ARG A 167 14.56 -10.14 22.11
N LYS A 168 15.57 -10.80 22.69
CA LYS A 168 15.79 -10.86 24.15
C LYS A 168 17.09 -10.21 24.56
N LYS A 169 17.06 -9.25 25.50
CA LYS A 169 18.27 -8.68 26.11
C LYS A 169 18.42 -9.30 27.49
N SER A 170 19.36 -10.25 27.63
CA SER A 170 19.43 -11.14 28.80
C SER A 170 18.09 -11.87 28.99
N VAL A 171 17.47 -11.81 30.18
CA VAL A 171 16.19 -12.45 30.48
C VAL A 171 14.96 -11.65 30.00
N VAL A 172 15.14 -10.41 29.52
CA VAL A 172 14.04 -9.51 29.16
C VAL A 172 13.68 -9.67 27.68
N LYS A 173 12.40 -9.96 27.41
CA LYS A 173 11.80 -9.96 26.07
C LYS A 173 11.50 -8.51 25.69
N VAL A 174 12.25 -7.95 24.75
CA VAL A 174 12.15 -6.52 24.43
C VAL A 174 10.98 -6.28 23.47
N TYR A 175 10.94 -7.03 22.38
CA TYR A 175 9.87 -7.00 21.38
C TYR A 175 9.74 -8.37 20.69
N ALA A 176 8.53 -8.63 20.19
CA ALA A 176 8.30 -9.63 19.15
C ALA A 176 8.60 -8.99 17.78
N VAL A 177 9.03 -9.78 16.81
CA VAL A 177 9.34 -9.33 15.45
C VAL A 177 8.79 -10.32 14.43
N ALA A 178 8.21 -9.82 13.36
CA ALA A 178 7.83 -10.59 12.18
C ALA A 178 8.57 -10.08 10.94
N LEU A 179 8.93 -11.01 10.06
CA LEU A 179 9.46 -10.74 8.73
C LEU A 179 8.35 -10.93 7.70
N TYR A 180 8.15 -9.94 6.85
CA TYR A 180 7.24 -9.96 5.73
C TYR A 180 7.99 -9.71 4.42
N SER A 181 7.68 -10.44 3.36
CA SER A 181 8.36 -10.30 2.07
C SER A 181 7.52 -10.84 0.90
N SER A 182 8.05 -10.75 -0.33
CA SER A 182 7.37 -11.21 -1.55
C SER A 182 7.30 -12.74 -1.65
N ALA A 183 6.41 -13.25 -2.51
CA ALA A 183 6.30 -14.68 -2.78
C ALA A 183 7.62 -15.28 -3.27
N SER A 184 8.43 -14.53 -4.02
CA SER A 184 9.78 -14.89 -4.45
C SER A 184 10.69 -15.23 -3.26
N VAL A 185 10.65 -14.42 -2.20
CA VAL A 185 11.43 -14.69 -0.98
C VAL A 185 10.90 -15.92 -0.26
N LEU A 186 9.58 -16.10 -0.15
CA LEU A 186 8.98 -17.32 0.43
C LEU A 186 9.44 -18.58 -0.33
N ASN A 187 9.48 -18.52 -1.66
CA ASN A 187 9.89 -19.62 -2.51
C ASN A 187 11.40 -19.92 -2.42
N SER A 188 12.20 -18.94 -2.00
CA SER A 188 13.65 -19.09 -1.80
C SER A 188 14.04 -19.78 -0.48
N VAL A 189 13.09 -20.02 0.44
CA VAL A 189 13.34 -20.53 1.80
C VAL A 189 13.73 -22.02 1.81
N SER A 190 14.97 -22.28 1.39
CA SER A 190 15.60 -23.60 1.39
C SER A 190 16.70 -23.74 2.46
N SER A 191 17.26 -22.61 2.90
CA SER A 191 18.26 -22.52 3.96
C SER A 191 18.30 -21.09 4.53
N PRO A 192 18.90 -20.87 5.72
CA PRO A 192 19.08 -19.54 6.26
C PRO A 192 19.84 -18.59 5.32
N ALA A 193 20.86 -19.10 4.62
CA ALA A 193 21.65 -18.31 3.68
C ALA A 193 20.86 -17.92 2.42
N ALA A 194 20.01 -18.83 1.91
CA ALA A 194 19.15 -18.54 0.76
C ALA A 194 18.08 -17.48 1.11
N LEU A 195 17.39 -17.65 2.25
CA LEU A 195 16.45 -16.65 2.78
C LEU A 195 17.14 -15.29 2.97
N HIS A 196 18.32 -15.29 3.61
CA HIS A 196 19.09 -14.08 3.85
C HIS A 196 19.45 -13.35 2.56
N THR A 197 19.88 -14.10 1.53
CA THR A 197 20.28 -13.55 0.22
C THR A 197 19.08 -12.96 -0.53
N ALA A 198 17.95 -13.68 -0.58
CA ALA A 198 16.75 -13.24 -1.28
C ALA A 198 16.09 -12.03 -0.60
N ALA A 199 16.00 -12.03 0.74
CA ALA A 199 15.37 -10.93 1.49
C ALA A 199 16.14 -9.59 1.40
N ARG A 200 17.38 -9.59 0.92
CA ARG A 200 18.23 -8.39 0.83
C ARG A 200 18.62 -7.99 -0.58
N SER A 201 18.20 -8.73 -1.62
CA SER A 201 18.61 -8.47 -3.00
C SER A 201 17.93 -7.23 -3.60
N PHE A 202 16.66 -7.01 -3.26
CA PHE A 202 15.87 -5.86 -3.71
C PHE A 202 15.82 -5.71 -5.24
N ASP A 203 15.80 -6.83 -5.95
CA ASP A 203 15.57 -6.87 -7.39
C ASP A 203 14.07 -6.73 -7.72
N ALA A 204 13.73 -6.74 -9.00
CA ALA A 204 12.34 -6.60 -9.46
C ALA A 204 11.38 -7.62 -8.83
N SER A 205 11.85 -8.83 -8.49
CA SER A 205 11.04 -9.89 -7.88
C SER A 205 10.97 -9.82 -6.35
N THR A 206 11.80 -8.98 -5.73
CA THR A 206 11.97 -8.86 -4.27
C THR A 206 12.11 -7.39 -3.81
N PRO A 207 11.35 -6.43 -4.36
CA PRO A 207 11.66 -5.00 -4.23
C PRO A 207 11.58 -4.48 -2.78
N LEU A 208 10.84 -5.19 -1.92
CA LEU A 208 10.57 -4.77 -0.55
C LEU A 208 10.62 -5.95 0.43
N THR A 209 11.23 -5.72 1.59
CA THR A 209 11.16 -6.61 2.75
C THR A 209 10.86 -5.80 4.00
N SER A 210 9.88 -6.25 4.79
CA SER A 210 9.38 -5.49 5.94
C SER A 210 9.57 -6.23 7.26
N PHE A 211 10.03 -5.50 8.28
CA PHE A 211 10.08 -5.98 9.66
C PHE A 211 9.04 -5.27 10.50
N VAL A 212 8.13 -6.02 11.12
CA VAL A 212 7.13 -5.48 12.07
C VAL A 212 7.51 -5.91 13.47
N LEU A 213 7.82 -4.95 14.33
CA LEU A 213 8.18 -5.17 15.73
C LEU A 213 7.00 -4.72 16.61
N GLU A 214 6.61 -5.54 17.59
CA GLU A 214 5.69 -5.14 18.64
C GLU A 214 6.39 -5.15 20.00
N MET A 215 6.42 -4.00 20.67
CA MET A 215 7.10 -3.84 21.95
C MET A 215 6.42 -4.67 23.03
N THR A 216 7.21 -5.48 23.74
CA THR A 216 6.75 -6.27 24.89
C THR A 216 7.29 -5.71 26.21
N TYR A 217 8.21 -4.77 26.12
CA TYR A 217 8.83 -4.04 27.22
C TYR A 217 8.95 -2.56 26.86
N SER A 218 8.57 -1.66 27.77
CA SER A 218 8.61 -0.23 27.49
C SER A 218 10.04 0.33 27.48
N ALA A 219 10.37 1.18 26.51
CA ALA A 219 11.68 1.83 26.43
C ALA A 219 11.56 3.27 25.88
N SER A 220 12.50 4.15 26.25
CA SER A 220 12.51 5.53 25.75
C SER A 220 12.91 5.57 24.28
N ALA A 221 12.56 6.67 23.61
CA ALA A 221 12.91 6.93 22.22
C ALA A 221 14.41 6.70 21.94
N GLU A 222 15.28 7.29 22.77
CA GLU A 222 16.74 7.23 22.61
C GLU A 222 17.28 5.81 22.79
N LYS A 223 16.68 5.03 23.70
CA LYS A 223 17.11 3.64 23.93
C LYS A 223 16.77 2.74 22.76
N ILE A 224 15.65 2.97 22.09
CA ILE A 224 15.21 2.16 20.94
C ILE A 224 15.99 2.58 19.70
N GLY A 225 16.00 3.88 19.39
CA GLY A 225 16.76 4.44 18.27
C GLY A 225 18.24 4.04 18.33
N GLY A 226 18.89 4.31 19.45
CA GLY A 226 20.31 3.97 19.63
C GLY A 226 20.58 2.47 19.55
N ALA A 227 19.72 1.61 20.11
CA ALA A 227 19.92 0.16 20.04
C ALA A 227 19.77 -0.41 18.62
N ILE A 228 18.85 0.13 17.82
CA ILE A 228 18.68 -0.26 16.41
C ILE A 228 19.87 0.29 15.59
N ALA A 229 20.23 1.56 15.77
CA ALA A 229 21.38 2.18 15.12
C ALA A 229 22.69 1.41 15.39
N ASP A 230 22.95 1.06 16.65
CA ASP A 230 24.10 0.25 17.07
C ASP A 230 24.10 -1.15 16.43
N SER A 231 22.92 -1.71 16.16
CA SER A 231 22.80 -3.02 15.50
C SER A 231 23.05 -2.96 13.99
N VAL A 232 22.67 -1.85 13.34
CA VAL A 232 22.88 -1.62 11.90
C VAL A 232 24.33 -1.22 11.60
N LYS A 233 24.95 -0.42 12.48
CA LYS A 233 26.30 0.12 12.32
C LYS A 233 27.41 -0.86 11.90
N PRO A 234 27.53 -2.08 12.47
CA PRO A 234 28.56 -3.03 12.03
C PRO A 234 28.28 -3.64 10.64
N ARG A 235 27.06 -3.53 10.12
CA ARG A 235 26.60 -4.13 8.86
C ARG A 235 26.58 -3.13 7.70
N TYR A 236 26.34 -1.85 8.01
CA TYR A 236 26.28 -0.80 7.02
C TYR A 236 27.68 -0.32 6.61
N ARG A 237 27.90 -0.16 5.29
CA ARG A 237 29.20 0.25 4.71
C ARG A 237 29.26 1.74 4.33
N GLY A 238 28.14 2.46 4.41
CA GLY A 238 28.07 3.90 4.16
C GLY A 238 28.51 4.74 5.35
N SER A 239 28.08 6.01 5.38
CA SER A 239 28.50 6.96 6.41
C SER A 239 27.75 6.72 7.72
N ALA A 240 28.40 7.01 8.85
CA ALA A 240 27.74 6.97 10.16
C ALA A 240 26.60 8.00 10.26
N SER A 241 26.65 9.09 9.49
CA SER A 241 25.58 10.09 9.42
C SER A 241 24.26 9.51 8.90
N ASP A 242 24.33 8.53 8.01
CA ASP A 242 23.17 7.94 7.34
C ASP A 242 22.36 7.12 8.38
N ILE A 243 23.08 6.43 9.27
CA ILE A 243 22.51 5.73 10.42
C ILE A 243 21.87 6.72 11.40
N SER A 244 22.47 7.90 11.60
CA SER A 244 21.89 8.95 12.46
C SER A 244 20.54 9.46 11.93
N VAL A 245 20.31 9.44 10.62
CA VAL A 245 18.99 9.76 10.04
C VAL A 245 17.96 8.70 10.44
N LEU A 246 18.30 7.42 10.26
CA LEU A 246 17.45 6.31 10.69
C LEU A 246 17.13 6.37 12.20
N GLU A 247 18.15 6.62 13.02
CA GLU A 247 17.99 6.80 14.47
C GLU A 247 17.04 7.96 14.80
N SER A 248 17.20 9.09 14.12
CA SER A 248 16.37 10.29 14.33
C SER A 248 14.90 10.04 14.00
N LEU A 249 14.61 9.36 12.88
CA LEU A 249 13.22 9.00 12.49
C LEU A 249 12.53 8.14 13.56
N ILE A 250 13.26 7.18 14.14
CA ILE A 250 12.75 6.33 15.23
C ILE A 250 12.48 7.17 16.48
N ILE A 251 13.42 8.04 16.86
CA ILE A 251 13.30 8.90 18.04
C ILE A 251 12.10 9.86 17.88
N GLU A 252 11.98 10.51 16.73
CA GLU A 252 10.88 11.42 16.41
C GLU A 252 9.53 10.72 16.46
N GLY A 253 9.42 9.52 15.87
CA GLY A 253 8.20 8.73 15.90
C GLY A 253 7.74 8.39 17.33
N VAL A 254 8.68 7.98 18.19
CA VAL A 254 8.37 7.69 19.59
C VAL A 254 8.08 8.96 20.38
N ASN A 255 8.76 10.07 20.09
CA ASN A 255 8.52 11.36 20.74
C ASN A 255 7.13 11.92 20.46
N LYS A 256 6.61 11.75 19.23
CA LYS A 256 5.22 12.08 18.89
C LYS A 256 4.19 11.32 19.75
N LYS A 257 4.57 10.19 20.35
CA LYS A 257 3.74 9.39 21.27
C LYS A 257 3.95 9.68 22.75
N GLY A 258 4.73 10.70 23.10
CA GLY A 258 5.02 11.05 24.49
C GLY A 258 6.38 10.56 25.01
N GLY A 259 7.32 10.25 24.11
CA GLY A 259 8.73 10.01 24.44
C GLY A 259 9.07 8.60 24.91
N GLN A 260 8.09 7.69 24.95
CA GLN A 260 8.30 6.29 25.32
C GLN A 260 7.48 5.37 24.42
N ALA A 261 8.10 4.32 23.89
CA ALA A 261 7.38 3.22 23.27
C ALA A 261 6.94 2.28 24.39
N THR A 262 5.63 2.16 24.59
CA THR A 262 5.04 1.30 25.61
C THR A 262 4.79 -0.10 25.06
N LYS A 263 4.44 -1.06 25.93
CA LYS A 263 3.97 -2.37 25.47
C LYS A 263 2.82 -2.20 24.46
N GLY A 264 2.91 -2.90 23.33
CA GLY A 264 1.97 -2.82 22.21
C GLY A 264 2.29 -1.74 21.18
N THR A 265 3.26 -0.86 21.42
CA THR A 265 3.77 0.03 20.36
C THR A 265 4.36 -0.80 19.23
N THR A 266 3.95 -0.53 18.00
CA THR A 266 4.45 -1.20 16.81
C THR A 266 5.43 -0.31 16.06
N PHE A 267 6.49 -0.93 15.54
CA PHE A 267 7.40 -0.33 14.57
C PHE A 267 7.34 -1.17 13.31
N ARG A 268 7.28 -0.52 12.15
CA ARG A 268 7.41 -1.16 10.84
C ARG A 268 8.58 -0.53 10.11
N PHE A 269 9.48 -1.37 9.62
CA PHE A 269 10.65 -0.99 8.85
C PHE A 269 10.57 -1.62 7.47
N ASP A 270 10.30 -0.81 6.46
CA ASP A 270 10.21 -1.24 5.07
C ASP A 270 11.56 -1.02 4.42
N CYS A 271 12.25 -2.12 4.09
CA CYS A 271 13.60 -2.13 3.54
C CYS A 271 13.53 -2.33 2.02
N SER A 272 14.24 -1.50 1.28
CA SER A 272 14.40 -1.58 -0.17
C SER A 272 15.85 -1.30 -0.56
N GLU A 273 16.16 -1.31 -1.86
CA GLU A 273 17.47 -0.88 -2.37
C GLU A 273 17.79 0.57 -1.97
N GLU A 274 16.77 1.43 -1.98
CA GLU A 274 16.88 2.86 -1.70
C GLU A 274 17.17 3.15 -0.23
N GLY A 275 16.70 2.32 0.71
CA GLY A 275 16.88 2.59 2.13
C GLY A 275 15.90 1.89 3.07
N VAL A 276 15.52 2.60 4.14
CA VAL A 276 14.59 2.11 5.16
C VAL A 276 13.52 3.16 5.47
N THR A 277 12.25 2.84 5.23
CA THR A 277 11.10 3.64 5.69
C THR A 277 10.71 3.22 7.09
N VAL A 278 10.47 4.19 7.98
CA VAL A 278 10.12 3.96 9.38
C VAL A 278 8.68 4.36 9.64
N THR A 279 7.90 3.43 10.18
CA THR A 279 6.51 3.63 10.61
C THR A 279 6.39 3.28 12.08
N VAL A 280 5.70 4.13 12.86
CA VAL A 280 5.45 3.91 14.30
C VAL A 280 3.96 3.98 14.54
N ASP A 281 3.38 2.87 15.04
CA ASP A 281 1.94 2.71 15.28
C ASP A 281 1.07 3.12 14.08
N GLY A 282 1.47 2.68 12.89
CA GLY A 282 0.78 2.96 11.62
C GLY A 282 1.10 4.33 11.01
N SER A 283 1.73 5.25 11.74
CA SER A 283 2.12 6.56 11.21
C SER A 283 3.54 6.52 10.62
N VAL A 284 3.67 6.85 9.34
CA VAL A 284 4.97 6.99 8.66
C VAL A 284 5.73 8.18 9.25
N GLN A 285 6.99 7.97 9.61
CA GLN A 285 7.87 8.99 10.18
C GLN A 285 8.81 9.61 9.14
N GLY A 286 9.10 8.86 8.08
CA GLY A 286 9.99 9.25 6.99
C GLY A 286 10.82 8.05 6.53
N ALA A 287 11.78 8.32 5.65
CA ALA A 287 12.67 7.30 5.12
C ALA A 287 14.14 7.74 5.19
N ALA A 288 15.01 6.81 5.56
CA ALA A 288 16.46 6.96 5.48
C ALA A 288 16.93 6.39 4.14
N ASN A 289 16.89 7.22 3.09
CA ASN A 289 17.16 6.83 1.70
C ASN A 289 18.66 6.82 1.39
N PHE A 290 19.32 5.75 1.83
CA PHE A 290 20.74 5.52 1.55
C PHE A 290 20.96 4.11 1.03
N THR A 291 21.58 4.00 -0.14
CA THR A 291 21.88 2.73 -0.80
C THR A 291 22.59 1.75 0.14
N GLY A 292 22.09 0.52 0.18
CA GLY A 292 22.62 -0.57 1.01
C GLY A 292 22.21 -0.50 2.49
N LEU A 293 21.50 0.55 2.93
CA LEU A 293 21.00 0.65 4.30
C LEU A 293 19.89 -0.38 4.54
N GLY A 294 18.99 -0.58 3.56
CA GLY A 294 17.97 -1.63 3.60
C GLY A 294 18.60 -3.01 3.81
N SER A 295 19.64 -3.35 3.04
CA SER A 295 20.29 -4.67 3.15
C SER A 295 21.01 -4.82 4.49
N ALA A 296 21.65 -3.75 4.98
CA ALA A 296 22.29 -3.75 6.30
C ALA A 296 21.27 -3.90 7.45
N PHE A 297 20.03 -3.43 7.26
CA PHE A 297 18.95 -3.62 8.20
C PHE A 297 18.42 -5.06 8.18
N VAL A 298 18.26 -5.66 7.00
CA VAL A 298 17.93 -7.09 6.85
C VAL A 298 18.97 -7.97 7.57
N ASP A 299 20.26 -7.62 7.46
CA ASP A 299 21.36 -8.31 8.14
C ASP A 299 21.20 -8.33 9.67
N VAL A 300 20.58 -7.31 10.28
CA VAL A 300 20.35 -7.28 11.74
C VAL A 300 19.54 -8.49 12.21
N PHE A 301 18.66 -9.01 11.37
CA PHE A 301 17.71 -10.06 11.73
C PHE A 301 18.01 -11.42 11.10
N LEU A 302 18.73 -11.47 9.98
CA LEU A 302 18.89 -12.70 9.19
C LEU A 302 20.34 -13.18 9.04
N ASP A 303 21.34 -12.40 9.46
CA ASP A 303 22.74 -12.87 9.40
C ASP A 303 23.10 -13.83 10.55
N GLU A 304 24.35 -14.31 10.55
CA GLU A 304 24.87 -15.21 11.58
C GLU A 304 24.88 -14.60 13.00
N ASN A 305 24.81 -13.28 13.11
CA ASN A 305 24.77 -12.50 14.35
C ASN A 305 23.39 -11.87 14.57
N ALA A 306 22.34 -12.50 14.03
CA ALA A 306 20.96 -12.02 14.12
C ALA A 306 20.54 -11.71 15.56
N VAL A 307 19.87 -10.57 15.77
CA VAL A 307 19.38 -10.15 17.09
C VAL A 307 18.17 -10.98 17.58
N SER A 308 17.58 -11.77 16.70
CA SER A 308 16.48 -12.70 16.97
C SER A 308 16.71 -14.03 16.23
N PRO A 309 17.57 -14.94 16.74
CA PRO A 309 17.78 -16.24 16.10
C PRO A 309 16.49 -17.07 15.96
N THR A 310 15.53 -16.88 16.88
CA THR A 310 14.20 -17.51 16.81
C THR A 310 13.38 -17.08 15.59
N LEU A 311 13.61 -15.87 15.06
CA LEU A 311 12.96 -15.42 13.82
C LEU A 311 13.44 -16.28 12.65
N VAL A 312 14.76 -16.45 12.50
CA VAL A 312 15.36 -17.26 11.43
C VAL A 312 14.86 -18.70 11.50
N SER A 313 14.83 -19.30 12.70
CA SER A 313 14.26 -20.64 12.89
C SER A 313 12.79 -20.71 12.47
N SER A 314 11.97 -19.73 12.88
CA SER A 314 10.56 -19.69 12.48
C SER A 314 10.38 -19.58 10.97
N CYS A 315 11.21 -18.81 10.26
CA CYS A 315 11.13 -18.72 8.81
C CYS A 315 11.38 -20.09 8.13
N MET A 316 12.37 -20.85 8.62
CA MET A 316 12.63 -22.20 8.11
C MET A 316 11.47 -23.14 8.42
N ASP A 317 10.99 -23.15 9.67
CA ASP A 317 9.90 -24.04 10.08
C ASP A 317 8.61 -23.77 9.29
N SER A 318 8.35 -22.49 8.97
CA SER A 318 7.17 -22.07 8.22
C SER A 318 7.23 -22.45 6.74
N TRP A 319 8.37 -22.28 6.07
CA TRP A 319 8.43 -22.31 4.60
C TRP A 319 9.34 -23.39 3.99
N SER A 320 10.14 -24.11 4.78
CA SER A 320 11.01 -25.19 4.25
C SER A 320 10.29 -26.52 4.03
N ASN A 321 9.01 -26.65 4.41
CA ASN A 321 8.25 -27.87 4.20
C ASN A 321 7.63 -27.91 2.79
N PRO A 322 7.45 -29.10 2.16
CA PRO A 322 7.00 -29.19 0.78
C PRO A 322 5.65 -28.50 0.49
N GLN A 323 4.71 -28.57 1.44
CA GLN A 323 3.40 -27.95 1.26
C GLN A 323 3.51 -26.42 1.20
N ALA A 324 4.28 -25.82 2.12
CA ALA A 324 4.52 -24.38 2.13
C ALA A 324 5.30 -23.93 0.88
N GLN A 325 6.25 -24.73 0.40
CA GLN A 325 6.94 -24.45 -0.87
C GLN A 325 5.98 -24.47 -2.07
N THR A 326 5.03 -25.41 -2.11
CA THR A 326 4.01 -25.39 -3.16
C THR A 326 3.11 -24.17 -3.06
N THR A 327 2.70 -23.77 -1.85
CA THR A 327 1.94 -22.54 -1.64
C THR A 327 2.74 -21.31 -2.09
N ALA A 328 4.03 -21.23 -1.77
CA ALA A 328 4.91 -20.13 -2.18
C ALA A 328 5.08 -20.08 -3.70
N ALA A 329 5.28 -21.22 -4.35
CA ALA A 329 5.36 -21.31 -5.80
C ALA A 329 4.05 -20.88 -6.48
N SER A 330 2.89 -21.29 -5.95
CA SER A 330 1.60 -20.83 -6.48
C SER A 330 1.38 -19.34 -6.26
N LEU A 331 1.84 -18.75 -5.14
CA LEU A 331 1.77 -17.30 -4.96
C LEU A 331 2.68 -16.57 -5.96
N LEU A 332 3.88 -17.10 -6.22
CA LEU A 332 4.84 -16.53 -7.16
C LEU A 332 4.32 -16.56 -8.61
N GLU A 333 3.73 -17.68 -9.04
CA GLU A 333 3.11 -17.80 -10.36
C GLU A 333 2.01 -16.76 -10.57
N MET A 334 1.25 -16.44 -9.52
CA MET A 334 0.22 -15.42 -9.58
C MET A 334 0.80 -14.01 -9.67
N ASP A 335 1.94 -13.73 -9.01
CA ASP A 335 2.64 -12.44 -9.11
C ASP A 335 3.18 -12.21 -10.53
N GLU A 336 3.67 -13.26 -11.21
CA GLU A 336 4.19 -13.16 -12.59
C GLU A 336 3.09 -12.93 -13.63
N LEU A 337 1.88 -13.45 -13.40
CA LEU A 337 0.75 -13.28 -14.32
C LEU A 337 0.16 -11.87 -14.31
N ASP A 338 0.32 -11.13 -13.21
CA ASP A 338 -0.21 -9.77 -13.08
C ASP A 338 0.64 -8.74 -13.88
N ASP A 339 1.90 -9.05 -14.21
CA ASP A 339 2.80 -8.16 -14.96
C ASP A 339 2.58 -8.20 -16.49
N ASP A 340 2.11 -9.33 -17.05
CA ASP A 340 2.03 -9.58 -18.50
C ASP A 340 0.77 -8.99 -19.18
N GLU A 341 -0.27 -8.62 -18.41
CA GLU A 341 -1.50 -8.03 -18.97
C GLU A 341 -1.34 -6.55 -19.42
N SER A 342 -0.13 -5.98 -19.31
CA SER A 342 0.09 -4.54 -19.57
C SER A 342 0.69 -4.19 -20.94
N THR A 343 0.99 -5.15 -21.84
CA THR A 343 1.87 -4.85 -23.00
C THR A 343 1.40 -5.13 -24.43
N ASP A 344 0.20 -5.63 -24.73
CA ASP A 344 -0.21 -5.81 -26.14
C ASP A 344 -1.69 -5.46 -26.40
N GLU A 345 -1.99 -4.16 -26.50
CA GLU A 345 -3.13 -3.70 -27.28
C GLU A 345 -2.72 -3.51 -28.75
N GLN A 346 -2.67 -4.61 -29.51
CA GLN A 346 -2.88 -4.54 -30.96
C GLN A 346 -4.36 -4.77 -31.25
N MET A 347 -4.96 -3.73 -31.82
CA MET A 347 -6.32 -3.67 -32.35
C MET A 347 -6.66 -4.89 -33.22
N SER A 348 -7.51 -5.77 -32.70
CA SER A 348 -8.43 -6.55 -33.50
C SER A 348 -9.84 -6.28 -33.00
N ASP A 349 -10.70 -5.87 -33.93
CA ASP A 349 -12.12 -5.60 -33.73
C ASP A 349 -12.83 -6.83 -33.14
N GLU A 350 -12.97 -6.89 -31.81
CA GLU A 350 -13.76 -7.90 -31.10
C GLU A 350 -14.79 -7.24 -30.17
N GLU A 351 -15.90 -7.96 -30.02
CA GLU A 351 -17.17 -7.53 -29.45
C GLU A 351 -17.03 -6.74 -28.14
N VAL A 352 -17.64 -5.56 -28.13
CA VAL A 352 -17.70 -4.65 -26.98
C VAL A 352 -18.46 -5.33 -25.84
N ASN A 353 -17.72 -6.00 -24.96
CA ASN A 353 -18.21 -6.33 -23.64
C ASN A 353 -18.34 -4.99 -22.89
N GLU A 354 -19.56 -4.46 -22.83
CA GLU A 354 -19.85 -3.21 -22.12
C GLU A 354 -19.45 -3.39 -20.65
N GLY A 355 -18.32 -2.79 -20.27
CA GLY A 355 -17.90 -2.73 -18.86
C GLY A 355 -18.98 -2.09 -17.98
N PRO A 356 -18.83 -2.19 -16.64
CA PRO A 356 -19.86 -1.74 -15.71
C PRO A 356 -20.22 -0.27 -15.95
N SER A 357 -21.50 0.07 -15.83
CA SER A 357 -21.95 1.46 -15.98
C SER A 357 -21.46 2.32 -14.81
N LEU A 358 -21.40 3.65 -14.99
CA LEU A 358 -21.01 4.55 -13.89
C LEU A 358 -21.96 4.40 -12.70
N GLU A 359 -23.26 4.28 -12.95
CA GLU A 359 -24.28 4.09 -11.91
C GLU A 359 -24.08 2.79 -11.13
N GLU A 360 -23.66 1.71 -11.81
CA GLU A 360 -23.36 0.43 -11.17
C GLU A 360 -22.16 0.54 -10.23
N VAL A 361 -21.09 1.21 -10.64
CA VAL A 361 -19.91 1.44 -9.80
C VAL A 361 -20.24 2.38 -8.63
N GLU A 362 -20.97 3.47 -8.89
CA GLU A 362 -21.37 4.43 -7.86
C GLU A 362 -22.29 3.81 -6.79
N SER A 363 -23.13 2.84 -7.17
CA SER A 363 -24.01 2.14 -6.23
C SER A 363 -23.26 1.30 -5.18
N GLN A 364 -21.99 0.97 -5.45
CA GLN A 364 -21.14 0.20 -4.53
C GLN A 364 -20.50 1.10 -3.47
N LEU A 365 -20.40 2.40 -3.72
CA LEU A 365 -19.79 3.35 -2.80
C LEU A 365 -20.64 3.52 -1.54
N GLN A 366 -19.97 3.46 -0.39
CA GLN A 366 -20.62 3.58 0.91
C GLN A 366 -20.40 4.96 1.53
N PRO A 367 -21.42 5.55 2.16
CA PRO A 367 -21.23 6.78 2.92
C PRO A 367 -20.34 6.52 4.16
N ILE A 368 -19.44 7.47 4.49
CA ILE A 368 -18.56 7.36 5.66
C ILE A 368 -19.18 8.11 6.85
N GLN A 369 -19.21 7.45 8.02
CA GLN A 369 -19.60 8.08 9.29
C GLN A 369 -18.35 8.48 10.07
N GLU A 370 -18.19 9.77 10.35
CA GLU A 370 -17.09 10.27 11.18
C GLU A 370 -17.31 9.82 12.63
N TYR A 371 -16.38 9.02 13.13
CA TYR A 371 -16.53 8.30 14.40
C TYR A 371 -16.74 9.21 15.62
N ALA A 372 -16.05 10.35 15.69
CA ALA A 372 -16.09 11.20 16.88
C ALA A 372 -17.40 11.97 17.02
N THR A 373 -18.07 12.31 15.91
CA THR A 373 -19.25 13.18 15.87
C THR A 373 -20.53 12.41 15.52
N GLY A 374 -20.39 11.27 14.85
CA GLY A 374 -21.51 10.48 14.33
C GLY A 374 -22.12 11.05 13.04
N ILE A 375 -21.55 12.11 12.47
CA ILE A 375 -22.00 12.71 11.20
C ILE A 375 -21.67 11.78 10.04
N LYS A 376 -22.63 11.59 9.13
CA LYS A 376 -22.51 10.69 7.98
C LYS A 376 -22.48 11.51 6.70
N PHE A 377 -21.42 11.33 5.90
CA PHE A 377 -21.21 12.02 4.62
C PHE A 377 -21.59 11.10 3.46
N ALA A 378 -22.30 11.64 2.47
CA ALA A 378 -22.72 10.91 1.28
C ALA A 378 -21.51 10.45 0.45
N PRO A 379 -21.57 9.28 -0.23
CA PRO A 379 -20.44 8.74 -0.99
C PRO A 379 -20.06 9.59 -2.21
N THR A 380 -20.98 10.40 -2.71
CA THR A 380 -20.79 11.29 -3.87
C THR A 380 -21.34 12.69 -3.57
N LEU A 381 -20.81 13.68 -4.28
CA LEU A 381 -21.43 14.99 -4.44
C LEU A 381 -21.80 15.21 -5.90
N ASP A 382 -22.58 16.25 -6.13
CA ASP A 382 -22.85 16.77 -7.47
C ASP A 382 -21.53 17.01 -8.24
N ASN A 383 -21.58 16.90 -9.56
CA ASN A 383 -20.45 17.11 -10.48
C ASN A 383 -19.38 16.00 -10.49
N GLY A 384 -19.74 14.75 -10.15
CA GLY A 384 -18.84 13.60 -10.29
C GLY A 384 -17.68 13.62 -9.30
N LEU A 385 -17.91 14.16 -8.10
CA LEU A 385 -16.94 14.11 -7.00
C LEU A 385 -17.27 12.99 -6.03
N TYR A 386 -16.23 12.27 -5.62
CA TYR A 386 -16.33 11.08 -4.78
C TYR A 386 -15.74 11.33 -3.40
N LEU A 387 -16.36 10.75 -2.38
CA LEU A 387 -15.93 10.86 -1.00
C LEU A 387 -14.56 10.18 -0.81
N VAL A 388 -13.55 11.00 -0.53
CA VAL A 388 -12.18 10.52 -0.30
C VAL A 388 -12.03 10.02 1.13
N GLY A 389 -12.54 10.75 2.11
CA GLY A 389 -12.48 10.40 3.53
C GLY A 389 -13.18 11.41 4.43
N ALA A 390 -13.31 11.10 5.72
CA ALA A 390 -13.96 11.95 6.71
C ALA A 390 -13.18 12.01 8.03
N GLY A 391 -13.19 13.16 8.69
CA GLY A 391 -12.50 13.38 9.97
C GLY A 391 -13.09 14.51 10.80
N VAL A 392 -12.46 14.84 11.92
CA VAL A 392 -12.95 15.85 12.86
C VAL A 392 -11.89 16.89 13.19
N ARG A 393 -12.26 18.17 13.10
CA ARG A 393 -11.46 19.24 13.69
C ARG A 393 -11.73 19.36 15.18
N LYS A 394 -10.67 19.27 15.98
CA LYS A 394 -10.70 19.57 17.41
C LYS A 394 -9.93 20.83 17.72
N LYS A 395 -10.42 21.62 18.69
CA LYS A 395 -9.68 22.70 19.34
C LYS A 395 -9.59 22.35 20.83
N SER A 396 -8.42 21.91 21.26
CA SER A 396 -8.23 21.26 22.56
C SER A 396 -9.14 20.03 22.69
N VAL A 397 -10.01 19.97 23.71
CA VAL A 397 -10.96 18.85 23.92
C VAL A 397 -12.29 19.02 23.19
N ILE A 398 -12.52 20.17 22.55
CA ILE A 398 -13.80 20.51 21.91
C ILE A 398 -13.76 20.10 20.43
N LYS A 399 -14.71 19.27 20.02
CA LYS A 399 -14.98 18.97 18.61
C LYS A 399 -15.67 20.19 18.00
N VAL A 400 -15.14 20.74 16.92
CA VAL A 400 -15.66 21.97 16.31
C VAL A 400 -16.60 21.64 15.16
N TYR A 401 -16.13 20.83 14.21
CA TYR A 401 -16.89 20.33 13.06
C TYR A 401 -16.37 18.96 12.62
N ALA A 402 -17.23 18.16 12.01
CA ALA A 402 -16.81 17.07 11.14
C ALA A 402 -16.49 17.63 9.75
N VAL A 403 -15.56 17.00 9.03
CA VAL A 403 -15.15 17.40 7.70
C VAL A 403 -15.04 16.18 6.80
N ALA A 404 -15.53 16.29 5.57
CA ALA A 404 -15.29 15.34 4.49
C ALA A 404 -14.56 16.00 3.33
N MET A 405 -13.68 15.23 2.69
CA MET A 405 -13.01 15.61 1.45
C MET A 405 -13.63 14.84 0.29
N TYR A 406 -13.92 15.55 -0.80
CA TYR A 406 -14.42 15.00 -2.05
C TYR A 406 -13.50 15.42 -3.20
N SER A 407 -13.26 14.53 -4.15
CA SER A 407 -12.39 14.83 -5.31
C SER A 407 -12.69 13.96 -6.51
N THR A 408 -11.98 14.18 -7.62
CA THR A 408 -12.13 13.42 -8.87
C THR A 408 -11.48 12.03 -8.75
N PRO A 409 -11.89 11.05 -9.58
CA PRO A 409 -11.31 9.69 -9.56
C PRO A 409 -9.78 9.64 -9.62
N ASN A 410 -9.14 10.56 -10.36
CA ASN A 410 -7.68 10.63 -10.45
C ASN A 410 -7.00 10.91 -9.10
N VAL A 411 -7.66 11.66 -8.21
CA VAL A 411 -7.15 11.93 -6.86
C VAL A 411 -7.35 10.71 -5.95
N LEU A 412 -8.46 9.99 -6.11
CA LEU A 412 -8.71 8.73 -5.39
C LEU A 412 -7.62 7.69 -5.72
N ALA A 413 -7.25 7.55 -6.99
CA ALA A 413 -6.18 6.66 -7.44
C ALA A 413 -4.80 7.03 -6.87
N SER A 414 -4.62 8.27 -6.38
CA SER A 414 -3.37 8.77 -5.80
C SER A 414 -3.29 8.58 -4.28
N ALA A 415 -4.29 7.93 -3.65
CA ALA A 415 -4.43 7.81 -2.20
C ALA A 415 -3.50 6.78 -1.51
N ALA A 416 -2.47 6.28 -2.20
CA ALA A 416 -1.50 5.33 -1.65
C ALA A 416 -0.73 5.86 -0.44
N SER A 417 -0.58 7.18 -0.33
CA SER A 417 0.03 7.85 0.83
C SER A 417 -0.59 9.23 1.05
N SER A 418 -0.40 9.80 2.24
CA SER A 418 -0.86 11.16 2.54
C SER A 418 -0.18 12.22 1.65
N THR A 419 1.08 12.01 1.29
CA THR A 419 1.84 12.97 0.47
C THR A 419 1.37 12.95 -0.98
N THR A 420 1.27 11.76 -1.60
CA THR A 420 0.77 11.60 -2.98
C THR A 420 -0.67 12.08 -3.11
N LEU A 421 -1.52 11.78 -2.12
CA LEU A 421 -2.90 12.26 -2.09
C LEU A 421 -2.98 13.79 -2.03
N ARG A 422 -2.23 14.41 -1.11
CA ARG A 422 -2.16 15.86 -0.98
C ARG A 422 -1.73 16.52 -2.28
N ASP A 423 -0.65 16.00 -2.88
CA ASP A 423 -0.06 16.58 -4.09
C ASP A 423 -1.04 16.48 -5.26
N ALA A 424 -1.70 15.32 -5.45
CA ALA A 424 -2.76 15.17 -6.45
C ALA A 424 -3.93 16.13 -6.22
N ALA A 425 -4.40 16.26 -4.97
CA ALA A 425 -5.57 17.06 -4.60
C ALA A 425 -5.38 18.59 -4.79
N ARG A 426 -4.14 19.07 -4.91
CA ARG A 426 -3.82 20.51 -4.99
C ARG A 426 -3.31 21.01 -6.35
N ILE A 427 -3.06 20.12 -7.32
CA ILE A 427 -2.43 20.45 -8.61
C ILE A 427 -3.40 21.12 -9.60
N PHE A 428 -4.71 20.93 -9.45
CA PHE A 428 -5.77 21.53 -10.26
C PHE A 428 -5.48 21.61 -11.77
N ASN A 429 -5.63 20.48 -12.45
CA ASN A 429 -5.42 20.36 -13.90
C ASN A 429 -6.71 19.87 -14.60
N SER A 430 -6.63 19.53 -15.88
CA SER A 430 -7.79 19.04 -16.64
C SER A 430 -8.36 17.71 -16.10
N THR A 431 -7.57 16.89 -15.41
CA THR A 431 -8.00 15.57 -14.87
C THR A 431 -8.38 15.61 -13.39
N SER A 432 -7.91 16.61 -12.65
CA SER A 432 -8.29 16.91 -11.28
C SER A 432 -8.62 18.39 -11.16
N SER A 433 -9.80 18.80 -11.61
CA SER A 433 -10.15 20.22 -11.69
C SER A 433 -10.60 20.81 -10.35
N MET A 434 -11.04 19.96 -9.41
CA MET A 434 -11.68 20.40 -8.18
C MET A 434 -11.47 19.43 -7.02
N THR A 435 -11.25 19.99 -5.83
CA THR A 435 -11.28 19.29 -4.54
C THR A 435 -12.23 20.04 -3.62
N THR A 436 -13.21 19.35 -3.05
CA THR A 436 -14.25 19.95 -2.21
C THR A 436 -14.11 19.51 -0.76
N PHE A 437 -14.22 20.46 0.18
CA PHE A 437 -14.36 20.17 1.60
C PHE A 437 -15.75 20.53 2.08
N VAL A 438 -16.44 19.57 2.71
CA VAL A 438 -17.73 19.78 3.37
C VAL A 438 -17.54 19.69 4.87
N LEU A 439 -17.80 20.79 5.58
CA LEU A 439 -17.73 20.85 7.04
C LEU A 439 -19.15 20.88 7.60
N GLU A 440 -19.43 20.08 8.62
CA GLU A 440 -20.69 20.15 9.38
C GLU A 440 -20.39 20.47 10.83
N MET A 441 -20.94 21.60 11.30
CA MET A 441 -20.67 22.12 12.63
C MET A 441 -21.24 21.22 13.72
N VAL A 442 -20.43 20.92 14.73
CA VAL A 442 -20.88 20.25 15.97
C VAL A 442 -20.84 21.16 17.19
N TYR A 443 -20.29 22.36 17.03
CA TYR A 443 -20.18 23.41 18.04
C TYR A 443 -20.57 24.76 17.45
N SER A 444 -21.46 25.50 18.12
CA SER A 444 -21.92 26.79 17.60
C SER A 444 -20.86 27.89 17.72
N ALA A 445 -20.66 28.67 16.66
CA ALA A 445 -19.73 29.79 16.64
C ALA A 445 -20.24 30.95 15.78
N GLY A 446 -19.90 32.18 16.16
CA GLY A 446 -20.24 33.39 15.40
C GLY A 446 -19.44 33.47 14.09
N ALA A 447 -19.96 34.25 13.14
CA ALA A 447 -19.42 34.43 11.80
C ALA A 447 -17.91 34.75 11.80
N GLU A 448 -17.50 35.80 12.52
CA GLU A 448 -16.13 36.31 12.56
C GLU A 448 -15.16 35.29 13.17
N LYS A 449 -15.63 34.51 14.15
CA LYS A 449 -14.81 33.49 14.81
C LYS A 449 -14.48 32.32 13.87
N ILE A 450 -15.43 31.92 13.03
CA ILE A 450 -15.25 30.83 12.06
C ILE A 450 -14.36 31.32 10.93
N ALA A 451 -14.74 32.46 10.34
CA ALA A 451 -14.02 33.06 9.21
C ALA A 451 -12.56 33.36 9.58
N GLY A 452 -12.32 34.03 10.71
CA GLY A 452 -10.97 34.33 11.19
C GLY A 452 -10.14 33.08 11.51
N ALA A 453 -10.76 32.01 12.04
CA ALA A 453 -10.04 30.77 12.31
C ALA A 453 -9.62 30.02 11.03
N ILE A 454 -10.45 30.07 9.99
CA ILE A 454 -10.13 29.52 8.66
C ILE A 454 -9.06 30.38 7.99
N ALA A 455 -9.23 31.71 7.98
CA ALA A 455 -8.27 32.67 7.44
C ALA A 455 -6.88 32.50 8.06
N GLU A 456 -6.78 32.42 9.39
CA GLU A 456 -5.50 32.19 10.09
C GLU A 456 -4.89 30.81 9.80
N SER A 457 -5.70 29.82 9.39
CA SER A 457 -5.19 28.51 8.96
C SER A 457 -4.66 28.55 7.52
N VAL A 458 -5.27 29.35 6.64
CA VAL A 458 -4.85 29.51 5.23
C VAL A 458 -3.61 30.40 5.11
N LYS A 459 -3.51 31.46 5.93
CA LYS A 459 -2.43 32.46 5.92
C LYS A 459 -0.99 31.92 5.85
N PRO A 460 -0.57 30.92 6.64
CA PRO A 460 0.79 30.38 6.54
C PRO A 460 1.05 29.56 5.27
N ARG A 461 0.01 29.20 4.50
CA ARG A 461 0.07 28.34 3.31
C ARG A 461 -0.10 29.12 2.01
N TYR A 462 -0.65 30.32 2.09
CA TYR A 462 -0.93 31.16 0.92
C TYR A 462 0.15 32.22 0.73
N GLY A 463 0.82 32.20 -0.42
CA GLY A 463 1.89 33.14 -0.76
C GLY A 463 1.44 34.47 -1.40
N GLY A 464 0.13 34.64 -1.63
CA GLY A 464 -0.44 35.85 -2.23
C GLY A 464 -0.69 36.99 -1.24
N ALA A 465 -1.52 37.96 -1.62
CA ALA A 465 -1.77 39.13 -0.79
C ALA A 465 -2.72 38.80 0.38
N ALA A 466 -2.52 39.44 1.53
CA ALA A 466 -3.41 39.25 2.69
C ALA A 466 -4.88 39.66 2.39
N ALA A 467 -5.09 40.58 1.45
CA ALA A 467 -6.42 41.01 1.00
C ALA A 467 -7.21 39.86 0.33
N ASP A 468 -6.51 38.93 -0.33
CA ASP A 468 -7.12 37.77 -1.00
C ASP A 468 -7.76 36.82 0.02
N ILE A 469 -7.07 36.60 1.15
CA ILE A 469 -7.60 35.88 2.31
C ILE A 469 -8.75 36.65 2.95
N GLY A 470 -8.65 37.98 3.01
CA GLY A 470 -9.73 38.86 3.49
C GLY A 470 -11.02 38.68 2.69
N ARG A 471 -10.95 38.45 1.37
CA ARG A 471 -12.13 38.15 0.55
C ARG A 471 -12.75 36.80 0.93
N LEU A 472 -11.94 35.75 1.12
CA LEU A 472 -12.42 34.45 1.60
C LEU A 472 -13.11 34.57 2.97
N GLU A 473 -12.52 35.35 3.87
CA GLU A 473 -13.09 35.64 5.19
C GLU A 473 -14.45 36.34 5.08
N SER A 474 -14.57 37.37 4.24
CA SER A 474 -15.83 38.08 4.01
C SER A 474 -16.94 37.17 3.48
N LEU A 475 -16.64 36.27 2.53
CA LEU A 475 -17.63 35.31 2.00
C LEU A 475 -18.19 34.38 3.08
N ILE A 476 -17.34 33.92 4.00
CA ILE A 476 -17.77 33.08 5.13
C ILE A 476 -18.64 33.90 6.09
N VAL A 477 -18.25 35.14 6.39
CA VAL A 477 -19.03 36.04 7.26
C VAL A 477 -20.40 36.36 6.67
N GLU A 478 -20.45 36.70 5.37
CA GLU A 478 -21.68 36.97 4.62
C GLU A 478 -22.63 35.76 4.69
N GLY A 479 -22.12 34.55 4.43
CA GLY A 479 -22.94 33.32 4.48
C GLY A 479 -23.46 32.99 5.87
N VAL A 480 -22.66 33.18 6.92
CA VAL A 480 -23.13 32.95 8.30
C VAL A 480 -24.12 34.03 8.74
N ASN A 481 -23.92 35.27 8.33
CA ASN A 481 -24.87 36.37 8.60
C ASN A 481 -26.21 36.14 7.91
N ALA A 482 -26.21 35.58 6.69
CA ALA A 482 -27.42 35.22 5.95
C ALA A 482 -28.30 34.18 6.69
N ILE A 483 -27.70 33.34 7.53
CA ILE A 483 -28.42 32.35 8.37
C ILE A 483 -28.61 32.79 9.83
N GLY A 484 -28.44 34.08 10.14
CA GLY A 484 -28.71 34.66 11.47
C GLY A 484 -27.48 34.99 12.31
N GLY A 485 -26.30 35.08 11.71
CA GLY A 485 -25.07 35.57 12.36
C GLY A 485 -24.32 34.55 13.22
N GLN A 486 -24.84 33.32 13.31
CA GLN A 486 -24.19 32.24 14.05
C GLN A 486 -24.35 30.91 13.31
N ALA A 487 -23.24 30.22 13.07
CA ALA A 487 -23.29 28.83 12.60
C ALA A 487 -23.60 27.94 13.81
N THR A 488 -24.74 27.28 13.78
CA THR A 488 -25.20 26.39 14.85
C THR A 488 -24.87 24.93 14.50
N LYS A 489 -25.07 24.00 15.44
CA LYS A 489 -24.88 22.57 15.17
C LYS A 489 -25.72 22.14 13.96
N GLY A 490 -25.11 21.45 13.00
CA GLY A 490 -25.73 21.06 11.74
C GLY A 490 -25.61 22.09 10.61
N THR A 491 -25.07 23.29 10.87
CA THR A 491 -24.72 24.22 9.79
C THR A 491 -23.61 23.60 8.94
N THR A 492 -23.79 23.61 7.62
CA THR A 492 -22.82 23.08 6.67
C THR A 492 -22.09 24.19 5.93
N PHE A 493 -20.78 24.02 5.76
CA PHE A 493 -19.95 24.84 4.90
C PHE A 493 -19.39 23.95 3.79
N ARG A 494 -19.45 24.42 2.54
CA ARG A 494 -18.82 23.77 1.40
C ARG A 494 -17.78 24.71 0.82
N PHE A 495 -16.57 24.19 0.63
CA PHE A 495 -15.44 24.89 0.02
C PHE A 495 -14.99 24.13 -1.22
N ASP A 496 -15.31 24.67 -2.39
CA ASP A 496 -14.91 24.09 -3.67
C ASP A 496 -13.60 24.74 -4.11
N CYS A 497 -12.51 23.98 -4.02
CA CYS A 497 -11.16 24.44 -4.32
C CYS A 497 -10.81 24.08 -5.76
N SER A 498 -10.35 25.06 -6.52
CA SER A 498 -9.90 24.90 -7.91
C SER A 498 -8.67 25.76 -8.19
N VAL A 499 -8.20 25.75 -9.44
CA VAL A 499 -7.13 26.64 -9.89
C VAL A 499 -7.51 28.13 -9.76
N GLU A 500 -8.81 28.43 -9.94
CA GLU A 500 -9.34 29.79 -9.89
C GLU A 500 -9.39 30.34 -8.46
N GLY A 501 -9.56 29.48 -7.45
CA GLY A 501 -9.62 29.90 -6.05
C GLY A 501 -10.45 28.98 -5.18
N VAL A 502 -11.23 29.58 -4.27
CA VAL A 502 -12.14 28.86 -3.35
C VAL A 502 -13.54 29.44 -3.44
N ALA A 503 -14.50 28.64 -3.91
CA ALA A 503 -15.92 28.98 -3.84
C ALA A 503 -16.51 28.52 -2.50
N VAL A 504 -17.37 29.35 -1.90
CA VAL A 504 -17.92 29.15 -0.56
C VAL A 504 -19.43 29.04 -0.62
N SER A 505 -19.99 28.01 0.00
CA SER A 505 -21.43 27.87 0.22
C SER A 505 -21.73 27.57 1.69
N VAL A 506 -22.83 28.10 2.20
CA VAL A 506 -23.31 27.89 3.58
C VAL A 506 -24.73 27.36 3.53
N ASN A 507 -24.98 26.19 4.12
CA ASN A 507 -26.27 25.48 4.05
C ASN A 507 -26.80 25.32 2.60
N GLY A 508 -25.89 25.07 1.65
CA GLY A 508 -26.21 24.94 0.22
C GLY A 508 -26.41 26.26 -0.54
N ALA A 509 -26.44 27.41 0.13
CA ALA A 509 -26.50 28.71 -0.54
C ALA A 509 -25.09 29.20 -0.90
N GLU A 510 -24.84 29.42 -2.19
CA GLU A 510 -23.57 29.98 -2.69
C GLU A 510 -23.39 31.42 -2.21
N GLN A 511 -22.19 31.73 -1.71
CA GLN A 511 -21.82 33.08 -1.25
C GLN A 511 -20.91 33.79 -2.27
N GLY A 512 -20.24 33.03 -3.14
CA GLY A 512 -19.33 33.52 -4.16
C GLY A 512 -17.98 32.81 -4.13
N MET A 513 -17.02 33.37 -4.86
CA MET A 513 -15.66 32.81 -4.99
C MET A 513 -14.60 33.84 -4.59
N ALA A 514 -13.63 33.41 -3.80
CA ALA A 514 -12.37 34.12 -3.61
C ALA A 514 -11.43 33.68 -4.75
N ALA A 515 -11.54 34.35 -5.90
CA ALA A 515 -10.90 33.96 -7.16
C ALA A 515 -9.44 34.45 -7.23
N PHE A 516 -8.54 33.73 -6.54
CA PHE A 516 -7.12 34.03 -6.52
C PHE A 516 -6.29 32.77 -6.77
N ASN A 517 -5.34 32.88 -7.70
CA ASN A 517 -4.42 31.79 -8.06
C ASN A 517 -3.75 31.21 -6.80
N SER A 518 -3.62 29.89 -6.75
CA SER A 518 -3.04 29.11 -5.64
C SER A 518 -3.81 29.14 -4.31
N LEU A 519 -4.88 29.94 -4.17
CA LEU A 519 -5.66 29.98 -2.93
C LEU A 519 -6.36 28.64 -2.69
N GLY A 520 -6.88 28.00 -3.75
CA GLY A 520 -7.41 26.64 -3.67
C GLY A 520 -6.39 25.64 -3.12
N SER A 521 -5.14 25.71 -3.60
CA SER A 521 -4.09 24.76 -3.19
C SER A 521 -3.67 25.00 -1.75
N ALA A 522 -3.56 26.26 -1.34
CA ALA A 522 -3.30 26.64 0.04
C ALA A 522 -4.44 26.20 0.98
N PHE A 523 -5.69 26.20 0.51
CA PHE A 523 -6.83 25.70 1.27
C PHE A 523 -6.81 24.18 1.42
N VAL A 524 -6.46 23.43 0.35
CA VAL A 524 -6.23 21.97 0.44
C VAL A 524 -5.17 21.66 1.50
N ASP A 525 -4.08 22.41 1.54
CA ASP A 525 -3.00 22.23 2.52
C ASP A 525 -3.48 22.41 3.98
N VAL A 526 -4.52 23.21 4.24
CA VAL A 526 -5.10 23.34 5.60
C VAL A 526 -5.51 21.97 6.16
N PHE A 527 -6.00 21.09 5.30
CA PHE A 527 -6.53 19.78 5.67
C PHE A 527 -5.58 18.62 5.37
N MET A 528 -4.62 18.78 4.46
CA MET A 528 -3.86 17.65 3.91
C MET A 528 -2.35 17.71 4.16
N ASP A 529 -1.80 18.83 4.67
CA ASP A 529 -0.36 18.92 4.96
C ASP A 529 0.03 18.36 6.34
N GLY A 530 1.34 18.37 6.64
CA GLY A 530 1.86 17.87 7.93
C GLY A 530 1.42 18.68 9.17
N ASN A 531 0.87 19.89 8.97
CA ASN A 531 0.29 20.74 10.01
C ASN A 531 -1.24 20.79 9.88
N THR A 532 -1.85 19.70 9.35
CA THR A 532 -3.28 19.59 9.08
C THR A 532 -4.13 19.94 10.29
N VAL A 533 -5.25 20.60 10.02
CA VAL A 533 -6.23 20.91 11.05
C VAL A 533 -7.01 19.67 11.52
N SER A 534 -7.02 18.59 10.73
CA SER A 534 -7.77 17.36 11.00
C SER A 534 -6.92 16.12 10.64
N PRO A 535 -6.01 15.67 11.52
CA PRO A 535 -5.21 14.47 11.26
C PRO A 535 -6.06 13.23 10.95
N THR A 536 -7.20 13.08 11.63
CA THR A 536 -8.14 11.99 11.38
C THR A 536 -8.75 11.99 9.99
N LEU A 537 -8.84 13.16 9.32
CA LEU A 537 -9.29 13.22 7.93
C LEU A 537 -8.23 12.59 7.01
N VAL A 538 -6.96 12.95 7.20
CA VAL A 538 -5.85 12.41 6.41
C VAL A 538 -5.76 10.89 6.56
N ASP A 539 -5.84 10.39 7.79
CA ASP A 539 -5.84 8.95 8.09
C ASP A 539 -7.01 8.26 7.39
N SER A 540 -8.22 8.84 7.46
CA SER A 540 -9.41 8.31 6.80
C SER A 540 -9.24 8.28 5.28
N CYS A 541 -8.74 9.35 4.67
CA CYS A 541 -8.57 9.41 3.21
C CYS A 541 -7.62 8.33 2.69
N VAL A 542 -6.47 8.12 3.36
CA VAL A 542 -5.52 7.07 2.98
C VAL A 542 -6.13 5.68 3.18
N SER A 543 -6.72 5.42 4.36
CA SER A 543 -7.30 4.10 4.67
C SER A 543 -8.50 3.70 3.80
N THR A 544 -9.27 4.68 3.29
CA THR A 544 -10.44 4.41 2.46
C THR A 544 -10.05 3.86 1.10
N TRP A 545 -8.90 4.30 0.57
CA TRP A 545 -8.48 4.05 -0.81
C TRP A 545 -7.14 3.31 -0.93
N SER A 546 -6.60 2.79 0.18
CA SER A 546 -5.34 2.05 0.19
C SER A 546 -5.48 0.57 -0.17
N SER A 547 -6.68 -0.01 -0.07
CA SER A 547 -6.92 -1.43 -0.40
C SER A 547 -6.95 -1.67 -1.90
N ASP A 548 -6.59 -2.88 -2.34
CA ASP A 548 -6.56 -3.23 -3.76
C ASP A 548 -7.93 -3.12 -4.43
N ASP A 549 -9.01 -3.54 -3.72
CA ASP A 549 -10.39 -3.37 -4.19
C ASP A 549 -10.75 -1.88 -4.39
N ALA A 550 -10.33 -1.02 -3.46
CA ALA A 550 -10.61 0.42 -3.55
C ALA A 550 -9.78 1.08 -4.65
N LYS A 551 -8.53 0.66 -4.84
CA LYS A 551 -7.70 1.11 -5.97
C LYS A 551 -8.29 0.69 -7.30
N LEU A 552 -8.75 -0.56 -7.43
CA LEU A 552 -9.41 -1.05 -8.64
C LEU A 552 -10.68 -0.26 -8.93
N MET A 553 -11.47 0.03 -7.90
CA MET A 553 -12.65 0.89 -8.02
C MET A 553 -12.29 2.31 -8.47
N ALA A 554 -11.23 2.90 -7.90
CA ALA A 554 -10.74 4.22 -8.32
C ALA A 554 -10.28 4.23 -9.79
N THR A 555 -9.52 3.22 -10.22
CA THR A 555 -9.09 3.06 -11.62
C THR A 555 -10.29 2.87 -12.56
N THR A 556 -11.28 2.10 -12.15
CA THR A 556 -12.53 1.92 -12.92
C THR A 556 -13.27 3.25 -13.08
N LEU A 557 -13.39 4.03 -12.00
CA LEU A 557 -13.98 5.37 -12.04
C LEU A 557 -13.19 6.33 -12.94
N VAL A 558 -11.85 6.25 -12.97
CA VAL A 558 -11.01 7.03 -13.89
C VAL A 558 -11.36 6.70 -15.35
N GLY A 559 -11.36 5.41 -15.72
CA GLY A 559 -11.65 4.97 -17.09
C GLY A 559 -13.06 5.36 -17.55
N LEU A 560 -14.06 5.22 -16.67
CA LEU A 560 -15.44 5.63 -16.97
C LEU A 560 -15.57 7.14 -17.15
N ASN A 561 -14.92 7.94 -16.29
CA ASN A 561 -14.94 9.40 -16.39
C ASN A 561 -14.25 9.88 -17.68
N GLU A 562 -13.17 9.23 -18.11
CA GLU A 562 -12.52 9.51 -19.39
C GLU A 562 -13.44 9.16 -20.57
N LYS A 563 -14.12 8.00 -20.55
CA LYS A 563 -15.07 7.61 -21.60
C LYS A 563 -16.20 8.62 -21.75
N ILE A 564 -16.76 9.13 -20.64
CA ILE A 564 -17.82 10.15 -20.65
C ILE A 564 -17.32 11.45 -21.30
N ARG A 565 -16.09 11.88 -20.98
CA ARG A 565 -15.49 13.09 -21.56
C ARG A 565 -15.26 12.98 -23.07
N HIS A 566 -14.91 11.81 -23.58
CA HIS A 566 -14.73 11.59 -25.01
C HIS A 566 -16.07 11.55 -25.76
N SER A 567 -17.08 10.87 -25.19
CA SER A 567 -18.42 10.76 -25.79
C SER A 567 -19.10 12.14 -25.98
N GLY A 568 -18.87 13.08 -25.06
CA GLY A 568 -19.47 14.42 -25.12
C GLY A 568 -18.99 15.32 -26.26
N ASN A 569 -17.89 14.99 -26.95
CA ASN A 569 -17.32 15.86 -28.00
C ASN A 569 -17.75 15.49 -29.43
N ASP A 570 -18.27 14.28 -29.67
CA ASP A 570 -18.59 13.81 -31.03
C ASP A 570 -19.99 14.23 -31.54
N GLU A 571 -20.86 14.74 -30.67
CA GLU A 571 -22.26 15.05 -31.04
C GLU A 571 -22.49 16.47 -31.62
N LYS A 572 -21.44 17.25 -31.92
CA LYS A 572 -21.60 18.65 -32.38
C LYS A 572 -20.90 19.01 -33.68
N ILE A 573 -20.89 18.10 -34.66
CA ILE A 573 -20.68 18.43 -36.07
C ILE A 573 -21.97 18.12 -36.84
N ILE A 574 -23.00 18.96 -36.63
CA ILE A 574 -24.09 19.07 -37.60
C ILE A 574 -23.66 20.17 -38.57
N ASP A 575 -23.28 19.72 -39.76
CA ASP A 575 -23.03 20.51 -40.96
C ASP A 575 -24.32 21.24 -41.36
N THR A 576 -24.43 22.53 -41.04
CA THR A 576 -25.46 23.41 -41.61
C THR A 576 -24.89 24.06 -42.86
N SER A 577 -24.96 23.33 -43.97
CA SER A 577 -24.82 23.90 -45.32
C SER A 577 -26.16 24.51 -45.77
N GLU A 578 -26.09 25.78 -46.17
CA GLU A 578 -26.88 26.45 -47.21
C GLU A 578 -28.40 26.65 -46.99
N ASP A 579 -28.77 27.90 -46.69
CA ASP A 579 -29.81 28.57 -47.48
C ASP A 579 -29.54 30.09 -47.52
N GLU A 580 -29.29 30.59 -48.73
CA GLU A 580 -29.18 32.01 -49.05
C GLU A 580 -30.51 32.72 -48.84
N VAL A 581 -30.52 33.83 -48.10
CA VAL A 581 -31.51 34.89 -48.31
C VAL A 581 -30.81 36.24 -48.38
N VAL A 582 -30.74 36.74 -49.61
CA VAL A 582 -30.44 38.11 -49.99
C VAL A 582 -31.53 39.03 -49.46
N ILE A 583 -31.19 39.99 -48.58
CA ILE A 583 -31.91 41.28 -48.50
C ILE A 583 -30.89 42.41 -48.40
N ASP A 584 -31.02 43.30 -49.38
CA ASP A 584 -30.24 44.48 -49.64
C ASP A 584 -30.77 45.71 -48.87
N SER A 585 -29.92 46.74 -48.83
CA SER A 585 -30.22 48.18 -48.70
C SER A 585 -30.29 48.89 -47.33
N ASN A 586 -29.26 49.71 -47.09
CA ASN A 586 -29.26 51.14 -46.74
C ASN A 586 -30.19 51.68 -45.63
N THR A 587 -29.62 52.41 -44.64
CA THR A 587 -29.59 53.89 -44.60
C THR A 587 -28.93 54.40 -43.31
N ALA A 588 -28.24 55.53 -43.45
CA ALA A 588 -27.35 56.24 -42.53
C ALA A 588 -27.96 56.83 -41.24
N ALA A 589 -27.03 57.12 -40.30
CA ALA A 589 -26.74 58.46 -39.73
C ALA A 589 -26.83 58.56 -38.19
N ASN A 590 -25.83 59.29 -37.64
CA ASN A 590 -25.82 60.01 -36.35
C ASN A 590 -25.75 59.14 -35.06
N ALA A 591 -25.09 59.53 -33.97
CA ALA A 591 -24.42 60.76 -33.57
C ALA A 591 -23.46 60.51 -32.37
N THR A 592 -22.51 61.43 -32.22
CA THR A 592 -21.98 62.00 -30.95
C THR A 592 -21.28 61.10 -29.94
N ALA A 593 -19.94 61.22 -29.92
CA ALA A 593 -19.11 61.04 -28.75
C ALA A 593 -19.34 62.21 -27.76
N THR A 594 -19.49 61.88 -26.49
CA THR A 594 -19.48 62.85 -25.38
C THR A 594 -18.43 62.40 -24.39
N GLU A 595 -17.39 63.22 -24.26
CA GLU A 595 -16.48 63.26 -23.10
C GLU A 595 -17.30 63.42 -21.81
N VAL A 596 -16.92 62.70 -20.76
CA VAL A 596 -17.29 63.05 -19.40
C VAL A 596 -16.02 63.01 -18.54
N ASP A 597 -15.71 64.20 -18.02
CA ASP A 597 -14.66 64.54 -17.08
C ASP A 597 -14.69 63.70 -15.79
N GLU A 598 -13.52 63.25 -15.36
CA GLU A 598 -13.23 62.89 -13.97
C GLU A 598 -12.98 64.15 -13.12
N PRO A 599 -13.58 64.26 -11.92
CA PRO A 599 -13.03 65.10 -10.88
C PRO A 599 -12.32 64.25 -9.80
N ASN A 600 -11.02 64.54 -9.66
CA ASN A 600 -10.19 64.26 -8.49
C ASN A 600 -10.82 64.84 -7.21
N GLU A 601 -11.10 64.01 -6.22
CA GLU A 601 -11.16 64.43 -4.82
C GLU A 601 -10.31 63.51 -3.93
N ALA A 602 -9.14 64.04 -3.57
CA ALA A 602 -8.28 63.53 -2.52
C ALA A 602 -8.94 63.76 -1.15
N THR A 603 -9.43 62.70 -0.52
CA THR A 603 -9.88 62.76 0.87
C THR A 603 -8.81 62.17 1.79
N THR A 604 -8.24 63.05 2.61
CA THR A 604 -7.23 62.75 3.62
C THR A 604 -7.90 62.09 4.83
N ILE A 605 -7.51 60.86 5.17
CA ILE A 605 -8.01 60.14 6.36
C ILE A 605 -7.10 60.48 7.56
N PRO A 606 -7.64 60.95 8.71
CA PRO A 606 -6.85 61.18 9.90
C PRO A 606 -6.55 59.87 10.63
N SER A 607 -5.25 59.60 10.83
CA SER A 607 -4.74 58.52 11.67
C SER A 607 -5.22 58.70 13.12
N LYS A 608 -5.96 57.73 13.64
CA LYS A 608 -6.21 57.60 15.08
C LYS A 608 -5.03 56.85 15.70
N GLU A 609 -4.32 57.54 16.59
CA GLU A 609 -3.41 56.95 17.58
C GLU A 609 -4.17 55.91 18.40
N TYR A 610 -3.68 54.67 18.38
CA TYR A 610 -4.05 53.65 19.36
C TYR A 610 -3.06 53.74 20.53
N ASP A 611 -3.56 54.30 21.62
CA ASP A 611 -2.95 54.34 22.94
C ASP A 611 -2.75 52.90 23.46
N HIS A 612 -1.49 52.50 23.67
CA HIS A 612 -1.11 51.23 24.26
C HIS A 612 -1.23 51.33 25.78
N GLY A 613 -2.39 50.95 26.30
CA GLY A 613 -2.61 50.72 27.73
C GLY A 613 -1.88 49.46 28.20
N ASP A 614 -0.83 49.65 28.98
CA ASP A 614 -0.13 48.63 29.77
C ASP A 614 -1.07 48.03 30.84
N GLU A 615 -1.70 46.89 30.55
CA GLU A 615 -2.30 46.04 31.57
C GLU A 615 -1.31 44.95 32.03
N LYS A 616 -0.65 45.23 33.16
CA LYS A 616 0.12 44.25 33.94
C LYS A 616 -0.83 43.23 34.58
N HIS A 617 -0.98 42.07 33.94
CA HIS A 617 -1.54 40.91 34.62
C HIS A 617 -0.49 40.20 35.47
N GLU A 618 -0.61 40.38 36.78
CA GLU A 618 0.12 39.68 37.82
C GLU A 618 -0.34 38.21 37.87
N MET A 619 0.53 37.27 37.48
CA MET A 619 0.26 35.83 37.63
C MET A 619 0.44 35.37 39.08
N PRO A 620 -0.45 34.50 39.61
CA PRO A 620 -0.29 33.95 40.95
C PRO A 620 0.84 32.91 41.00
N ARG A 621 1.76 33.12 41.96
CA ARG A 621 2.86 32.21 42.31
C ARG A 621 2.34 30.80 42.62
N LEU A 622 2.72 29.83 41.79
CA LEU A 622 2.63 28.40 42.07
C LEU A 622 3.48 28.04 43.30
N LYS A 623 2.84 27.53 44.35
CA LYS A 623 3.48 26.96 45.53
C LYS A 623 4.12 25.62 45.15
N THR A 624 5.45 25.57 45.18
CA THR A 624 6.26 24.34 45.16
C THR A 624 5.91 23.43 46.34
N LEU A 625 5.32 22.26 46.05
CA LEU A 625 5.20 21.13 46.97
C LEU A 625 6.52 20.36 46.99
N ARG A 626 7.16 20.29 48.17
CA ARG A 626 8.32 19.42 48.44
C ARG A 626 7.89 17.95 48.53
N PRO A 627 8.68 16.98 48.02
CA PRO A 627 8.41 15.57 48.25
C PRO A 627 8.84 15.16 49.67
N LYS A 628 7.95 14.45 50.36
CA LYS A 628 8.25 13.75 51.62
C LYS A 628 9.04 12.48 51.31
N GLN A 629 10.26 12.39 51.83
CA GLN A 629 10.96 11.11 52.01
C GLN A 629 10.20 10.28 53.05
N LYS A 630 10.01 8.99 52.77
CA LYS A 630 9.62 7.98 53.77
C LYS A 630 10.81 7.06 54.03
N HIS A 631 11.07 6.85 55.31
CA HIS A 631 11.83 5.73 55.87
C HIS A 631 11.03 4.43 55.77
#